data_AF-A0A833DCM2-F1
#
_entry.id   AF-A0A833DCM2-F1
#
_cell.length_a   1.000
_cell.length_b   1.000
_cell.length_c   1.000
_cell.angle_alpha   90.00
_cell.angle_beta   90.00
_cell.angle_gamma   90.00
#
_symmetry.space_group_name_H-M   'P 1'
#
loop_
_entity.id
_entity.type
_entity.pdbx_description
1 polymer ?
#
loop_
_entity_poly.entity_id
_entity_poly.type
_entity_poly.pdbx_seq_one_letter_code
_entity_poly.pdbx_strand_id
1 'polypeptide(L)'
;MTRTLVITVDRDDDLGKKAGIRGPVLGRKEVLTAALRLGIADPEESDTNAILGALHLHDQLKEQAEGTDEVEVAVLTGDERVGVRSDRAISQQLEEVIEKFQPDRGMLVTDGAEDESILPLLQSRLHIDHVQKIIVRQSKGIEGTYYYLTKAIEDEKWRAR
;
A
#
# COMPACT_ATOMS: atom_id res chain seq x y z
N MET A 1 20.01 11.45 14.34
CA MET A 1 19.88 11.22 12.90
C MET A 1 19.19 9.88 12.76
N THR A 2 17.91 9.94 12.44
CA THR A 2 17.10 8.75 12.18
C THR A 2 16.61 8.84 10.74
N ARG A 3 16.86 7.80 9.96
CA ARG A 3 16.38 7.67 8.59
C ARG A 3 15.14 6.79 8.59
N THR A 4 14.00 7.40 8.26
CA THR A 4 12.69 6.73 8.27
C THR A 4 12.23 6.50 6.84
N LEU A 5 11.94 5.26 6.48
CA LEU A 5 11.35 4.91 5.19
C LEU A 5 9.85 4.64 5.35
N VAL A 6 9.02 5.43 4.68
CA VAL A 6 7.60 5.13 4.54
C VAL A 6 7.42 4.23 3.32
N ILE A 7 6.77 3.08 3.50
CA ILE A 7 6.65 2.04 2.48
C ILE A 7 5.17 1.76 2.25
N THR A 8 4.79 1.64 0.99
CA THR A 8 3.55 0.96 0.59
C THR A 8 3.90 -0.13 -0.43
N VAL A 9 3.08 -1.16 -0.50
CA VAL A 9 3.31 -2.31 -1.37
C VAL A 9 2.09 -2.46 -2.26
N ASP A 10 2.30 -2.51 -3.57
CA ASP A 10 1.32 -2.98 -4.56
C ASP A 10 1.73 -4.41 -4.91
N ARG A 11 1.08 -5.39 -4.29
CA ARG A 11 1.54 -6.78 -4.37
C ARG A 11 1.23 -7.42 -5.72
N ASP A 12 0.16 -7.03 -6.39
CA ASP A 12 -0.27 -7.69 -7.61
C ASP A 12 0.19 -6.95 -8.89
N ASP A 13 1.00 -5.90 -8.74
CA ASP A 13 1.61 -5.08 -9.78
C ASP A 13 0.60 -4.21 -10.55
N ASP A 14 -0.47 -3.74 -9.90
CA ASP A 14 -1.45 -2.83 -10.51
C ASP A 14 -0.84 -1.53 -11.03
N LEU A 15 0.20 -1.04 -10.37
CA LEU A 15 1.00 0.09 -10.83
C LEU A 15 1.74 -0.23 -12.15
N GLY A 16 2.29 -1.44 -12.28
CA GLY A 16 2.92 -1.91 -13.50
C GLY A 16 1.91 -2.14 -14.62
N LYS A 17 0.83 -2.87 -14.33
CA LYS A 17 -0.23 -3.27 -15.27
C LYS A 17 -1.06 -2.09 -15.77
N LYS A 18 -1.54 -1.23 -14.87
CA LYS A 18 -2.51 -0.17 -15.19
C LYS A 18 -1.83 1.16 -15.49
N ALA A 19 -0.76 1.50 -14.76
CA ALA A 19 -0.06 2.78 -14.93
C ALA A 19 1.23 2.69 -15.76
N GLY A 20 1.76 1.50 -16.03
CA GLY A 20 3.00 1.31 -16.79
C GLY A 20 4.25 1.79 -16.06
N ILE A 21 4.23 1.79 -14.72
CA ILE A 21 5.33 2.23 -13.88
C ILE A 21 5.91 1.01 -13.17
N ARG A 22 7.22 0.83 -13.30
CA ARG A 22 7.93 -0.29 -12.66
C ARG A 22 8.45 0.14 -11.29
N GLY A 23 8.27 -0.72 -10.29
CA GLY A 23 8.90 -0.57 -8.99
C GLY A 23 10.42 -0.87 -8.99
N PRO A 24 11.15 -0.42 -7.95
CA PRO A 24 10.65 0.40 -6.87
C PRO A 24 10.50 1.86 -7.29
N VAL A 25 9.43 2.52 -6.85
CA VAL A 25 9.27 3.97 -7.00
C VAL A 25 9.73 4.64 -5.72
N LEU A 26 10.82 5.41 -5.79
CA LEU A 26 11.42 6.08 -4.64
C LEU A 26 11.33 7.59 -4.82
N GLY A 27 11.03 8.31 -3.75
CA GLY A 27 10.98 9.76 -3.76
C GLY A 27 9.57 10.31 -3.79
N ARG A 28 9.30 11.33 -2.99
CA ARG A 28 7.97 11.93 -2.86
C ARG A 28 7.34 12.35 -4.19
N LYS A 29 8.13 12.91 -5.13
CA LYS A 29 7.62 13.39 -6.42
C LYS A 29 7.26 12.25 -7.35
N GLU A 30 8.11 11.23 -7.39
CA GLU A 30 7.97 10.04 -8.21
C GLU A 30 6.76 9.23 -7.72
N VAL A 31 6.62 9.08 -6.41
CA VAL A 31 5.47 8.41 -5.77
C VAL A 31 4.17 9.18 -5.99
N LEU A 32 4.17 10.51 -5.92
CA LEU A 32 2.99 11.32 -6.28
C LEU A 32 2.59 11.10 -7.75
N THR A 33 3.56 11.05 -8.65
CA THR A 33 3.31 10.80 -10.08
C THR A 33 2.72 9.40 -10.27
N ALA A 34 3.21 8.41 -9.53
CA ALA A 34 2.69 7.06 -9.54
C ALA A 34 1.23 6.99 -9.08
N ALA A 35 0.91 7.60 -7.93
CA ALA A 35 -0.46 7.69 -7.41
C ALA A 35 -1.43 8.33 -8.41
N LEU A 36 -1.04 9.45 -9.02
CA LEU A 36 -1.88 10.15 -10.00
C LEU A 36 -2.09 9.32 -11.26
N ARG A 37 -1.04 8.65 -11.78
CA ARG A 37 -1.17 7.83 -12.97
C ARG A 37 -2.03 6.60 -12.73
N LEU A 38 -1.90 5.94 -11.59
CA LEU A 38 -2.74 4.81 -11.19
C LEU A 38 -4.19 5.24 -11.03
N GLY A 39 -4.45 6.27 -10.22
CA GLY A 39 -5.81 6.75 -9.98
C GLY A 39 -6.52 7.32 -11.21
N ILE A 40 -5.77 7.84 -12.21
CA ILE A 40 -6.34 8.23 -13.51
C ILE A 40 -6.65 7.00 -14.37
N ALA A 41 -5.79 5.99 -14.35
CA ALA A 41 -5.98 4.76 -15.12
C ALA A 41 -7.12 3.90 -14.56
N ASP A 42 -7.24 3.81 -13.24
CA ASP A 42 -8.27 3.07 -12.52
C ASP A 42 -8.65 3.81 -11.21
N PRO A 43 -9.73 4.61 -11.24
CA PRO A 43 -10.19 5.34 -10.06
C PRO A 43 -10.76 4.47 -8.94
N GLU A 44 -11.07 3.20 -9.20
CA GLU A 44 -11.59 2.26 -8.20
C GLU A 44 -10.47 1.51 -7.47
N GLU A 45 -9.22 1.71 -7.89
CA GLU A 45 -8.05 1.07 -7.31
C GLU A 45 -7.81 1.50 -5.86
N SER A 46 -7.74 0.52 -4.95
CA SER A 46 -7.50 0.76 -3.54
C SER A 46 -6.04 1.11 -3.26
N ASP A 47 -5.08 0.56 -4.03
CA ASP A 47 -3.65 0.87 -3.92
C ASP A 47 -3.37 2.37 -4.06
N THR A 48 -4.15 3.07 -4.91
CA THR A 48 -4.04 4.53 -5.07
C THR A 48 -4.16 5.24 -3.72
N ASN A 49 -5.09 4.80 -2.87
CA ASN A 49 -5.30 5.40 -1.56
C ASN A 49 -4.21 5.00 -0.56
N ALA A 50 -3.67 3.77 -0.65
CA ALA A 50 -2.51 3.37 0.14
C ALA A 50 -1.29 4.27 -0.18
N ILE A 51 -1.01 4.51 -1.46
CA ILE A 51 0.07 5.39 -1.91
C ILE A 51 -0.15 6.84 -1.45
N LEU A 52 -1.37 7.36 -1.55
CA LEU A 52 -1.69 8.70 -1.03
C LEU A 52 -1.53 8.76 0.50
N GLY A 53 -1.89 7.70 1.22
CA GLY A 53 -1.64 7.55 2.65
C GLY A 53 -0.16 7.58 3.01
N ALA A 54 0.69 6.91 2.21
CA ALA A 54 2.14 6.93 2.37
C ALA A 54 2.73 8.32 2.16
N LEU A 55 2.26 9.05 1.13
CA LEU A 55 2.65 10.45 0.91
C LEU A 55 2.24 11.36 2.07
N HIS A 56 1.02 11.16 2.60
CA HIS A 56 0.55 11.93 3.74
C HIS A 56 1.40 11.69 4.99
N LEU A 57 1.69 10.43 5.33
CA LEU A 57 2.53 10.07 6.46
C LEU A 57 3.96 10.58 6.28
N HIS A 58 4.52 10.46 5.07
CA HIS A 58 5.82 11.05 4.73
C HIS A 58 5.87 12.54 5.04
N ASP A 59 4.86 13.30 4.60
CA ASP A 59 4.83 14.76 4.80
C ASP A 59 4.72 15.12 6.28
N GLN A 60 3.87 14.41 7.04
CA GLN A 60 3.76 14.60 8.49
C GLN A 60 5.08 14.34 9.22
N LEU A 61 5.75 13.24 8.90
CA LEU A 61 7.04 12.91 9.50
C LEU A 61 8.12 13.90 9.08
N LYS A 62 8.07 14.41 7.85
CA LYS A 62 9.03 15.40 7.35
C LYS A 62 8.86 16.75 8.06
N GLU A 63 7.63 17.15 8.36
CA GLU A 63 7.33 18.35 9.15
C GLU A 63 7.77 18.21 10.61
N GLN A 64 7.68 17.01 11.17
CA GLN A 64 8.10 16.69 12.54
C GLN A 64 9.61 16.39 12.68
N ALA A 65 10.32 16.19 11.57
CA ALA A 65 11.72 15.83 11.57
C ALA A 65 12.58 16.98 12.12
N GLU A 66 13.45 16.67 13.08
CA GLU A 66 14.34 17.64 13.70
C GLU A 66 15.79 17.44 13.24
N GLY A 67 16.50 18.56 13.01
CA GLY A 67 17.93 18.56 12.76
C GLY A 67 18.36 17.82 11.48
N THR A 68 18.86 16.60 11.64
CA THR A 68 19.47 15.78 10.57
C THR A 68 18.60 14.58 10.18
N ASP A 69 17.40 14.47 10.73
CA ASP A 69 16.51 13.36 10.42
C ASP A 69 16.05 13.38 8.95
N GLU A 70 16.06 12.21 8.33
CA GLU A 70 15.68 12.04 6.94
C GLU A 70 14.45 11.14 6.86
N VAL A 71 13.53 11.52 5.99
CA VAL A 71 12.31 10.77 5.71
C VAL A 71 12.26 10.59 4.20
N GLU A 72 12.03 9.36 3.78
CA GLU A 72 11.86 9.00 2.37
C GLU A 72 10.61 8.13 2.21
N VAL A 73 10.05 8.09 1.01
CA VAL A 73 8.87 7.29 0.68
C VAL A 73 9.14 6.38 -0.53
N ALA A 74 8.68 5.14 -0.45
CA ALA A 74 8.79 4.16 -1.52
C ALA A 74 7.50 3.38 -1.76
N VAL A 75 7.25 3.06 -3.03
CA VAL A 75 6.25 2.07 -3.46
C VAL A 75 7.01 0.87 -4.02
N LEU A 76 6.76 -0.31 -3.45
CA LEU A 76 7.29 -1.57 -3.96
C LEU A 76 6.19 -2.25 -4.79
N THR A 77 6.55 -2.81 -5.95
CA THR A 77 5.59 -3.53 -6.80
C THR A 77 5.91 -5.02 -6.87
N GLY A 78 4.88 -5.85 -6.89
CA GLY A 78 5.01 -7.30 -6.96
C GLY A 78 4.96 -7.84 -8.38
N ASP A 79 4.15 -8.88 -8.57
CA ASP A 79 3.96 -9.57 -9.85
C ASP A 79 2.49 -10.01 -9.97
N GLU A 80 1.93 -9.92 -11.18
CA GLU A 80 0.53 -10.28 -11.49
C GLU A 80 0.12 -11.67 -10.97
N ARG A 81 1.07 -12.60 -10.84
CA ARG A 81 0.81 -14.01 -10.45
C ARG A 81 0.82 -14.21 -8.95
N VAL A 82 1.07 -13.14 -8.18
CA VAL A 82 1.20 -13.10 -6.71
C VAL A 82 2.05 -14.25 -6.14
N GLY A 83 2.07 -14.40 -4.81
CA GLY A 83 2.86 -15.44 -4.14
C GLY A 83 4.37 -15.28 -4.34
N VAL A 84 5.09 -16.41 -4.47
CA VAL A 84 6.58 -16.45 -4.38
C VAL A 84 7.27 -15.52 -5.38
N ARG A 85 6.70 -15.29 -6.57
CA ARG A 85 7.30 -14.39 -7.58
C ARG A 85 7.20 -12.94 -7.13
N SER A 86 6.00 -12.52 -6.76
CA SER A 86 5.74 -11.19 -6.19
C SER A 86 6.60 -10.95 -4.95
N ASP A 87 6.57 -11.89 -4.01
CA ASP A 87 7.31 -11.78 -2.74
C ASP A 87 8.83 -11.61 -2.99
N ARG A 88 9.38 -12.31 -4.00
CA ARG A 88 10.78 -12.16 -4.42
C ARG A 88 11.05 -10.79 -5.07
N ALA A 89 10.15 -10.32 -5.94
CA ALA A 89 10.28 -9.00 -6.56
C ALA A 89 10.29 -7.91 -5.49
N ILE A 90 9.34 -7.95 -4.56
CA ILE A 90 9.24 -7.02 -3.43
C ILE A 90 10.51 -7.06 -2.55
N SER A 91 11.02 -8.26 -2.26
CA SER A 91 12.27 -8.43 -1.50
C SER A 91 13.47 -7.74 -2.15
N GLN A 92 13.63 -7.96 -3.46
CA GLN A 92 14.75 -7.39 -4.23
C GLN A 92 14.64 -5.87 -4.32
N GLN A 93 13.43 -5.37 -4.54
CA GLN A 93 13.18 -3.93 -4.57
C GLN A 93 13.42 -3.27 -3.20
N LEU A 94 13.04 -3.93 -2.10
CA LEU A 94 13.33 -3.44 -0.75
C LEU A 94 14.84 -3.40 -0.48
N GLU A 95 15.59 -4.43 -0.89
CA GLU A 95 17.06 -4.45 -0.78
C GLU A 95 17.68 -3.27 -1.55
N GLU A 96 17.22 -2.99 -2.78
CA GLU A 96 17.67 -1.84 -3.57
C GLU A 96 17.37 -0.50 -2.87
N VAL A 97 16.19 -0.35 -2.26
CA VAL A 97 15.83 0.87 -1.53
C VAL A 97 16.69 1.02 -0.26
N ILE A 98 16.94 -0.08 0.46
CA ILE A 98 17.81 -0.08 1.64
C ILE A 98 19.25 0.31 1.26
N GLU A 99 19.79 -0.19 0.16
CA GLU A 99 21.12 0.17 -0.30
C GLU A 99 21.24 1.66 -0.64
N LYS A 100 20.20 2.25 -1.24
CA LYS A 100 20.18 3.66 -1.64
C LYS A 100 19.99 4.62 -0.48
N PHE A 101 19.03 4.34 0.41
CA PHE A 101 18.60 5.28 1.45
C PHE A 101 19.15 4.92 2.84
N GLN A 102 19.53 3.66 3.08
CA GLN A 102 20.00 3.15 4.37
C GLN A 102 19.09 3.54 5.55
N PRO A 103 17.79 3.18 5.53
CA PRO A 103 16.86 3.50 6.61
C PRO A 103 17.20 2.75 7.91
N ASP A 104 17.04 3.42 9.04
CA ASP A 104 17.12 2.80 10.37
C ASP A 104 15.82 2.07 10.73
N ARG A 105 14.69 2.59 10.24
CA ARG A 105 13.34 2.08 10.49
C ARG A 105 12.41 2.29 9.31
N GLY A 106 11.36 1.48 9.25
CA GLY A 106 10.30 1.55 8.27
C GLY A 106 8.93 1.80 8.89
N MET A 107 8.05 2.46 8.15
CA MET A 107 6.62 2.55 8.44
C MET A 107 5.84 2.02 7.24
N LEU A 108 5.06 0.97 7.45
CA LEU A 108 4.24 0.38 6.40
C LEU A 108 2.89 1.08 6.33
N VAL A 109 2.46 1.46 5.14
CA VAL A 109 1.11 1.91 4.83
C VAL A 109 0.48 0.89 3.89
N THR A 110 -0.75 0.46 4.19
CA THR A 110 -1.48 -0.55 3.40
C THR A 110 -2.98 -0.24 3.43
N ASP A 111 -3.74 -0.70 2.44
CA ASP A 111 -5.19 -0.62 2.41
C ASP A 111 -5.91 -1.90 2.90
N GLY A 112 -5.20 -3.02 3.12
CA GLY A 112 -5.84 -4.34 3.17
C GLY A 112 -5.05 -5.47 3.84
N ALA A 113 -5.74 -6.60 4.08
CA ALA A 113 -5.16 -7.78 4.74
C ALA A 113 -4.24 -8.61 3.82
N GLU A 114 -4.39 -8.49 2.49
CA GLU A 114 -3.54 -9.22 1.54
C GLU A 114 -2.10 -8.69 1.58
N ASP A 115 -1.93 -7.39 1.74
CA ASP A 115 -0.63 -6.76 1.96
C ASP A 115 -0.07 -7.00 3.36
N GLU A 116 -0.90 -7.15 4.39
CA GLU A 116 -0.41 -7.50 5.74
C GLU A 116 0.37 -8.83 5.73
N SER A 117 0.10 -9.71 4.77
CA SER A 117 0.89 -10.95 4.58
C SER A 117 2.34 -10.71 4.12
N ILE A 118 2.66 -9.52 3.59
CA ILE A 118 4.03 -9.12 3.21
C ILE A 118 4.84 -8.63 4.40
N LEU A 119 4.20 -8.27 5.51
CA LEU A 119 4.87 -7.68 6.66
C LEU A 119 6.04 -8.52 7.19
N PRO A 120 5.93 -9.87 7.35
CA PRO A 120 7.07 -10.69 7.78
C PRO A 120 8.26 -10.63 6.82
N LEU A 121 7.99 -10.48 5.52
CA LEU A 121 9.02 -10.35 4.49
C LEU A 121 9.72 -9.00 4.60
N LEU A 122 8.98 -7.91 4.79
CA LEU A 122 9.58 -6.59 5.03
C LEU A 122 10.40 -6.58 6.33
N GLN A 123 9.84 -7.12 7.41
CA GLN A 123 10.49 -7.20 8.73
C GLN A 123 11.78 -8.02 8.74
N SER A 124 11.94 -8.96 7.79
CA SER A 124 13.18 -9.74 7.66
C SER A 124 14.38 -8.90 7.18
N ARG A 125 14.14 -7.71 6.63
CA ARG A 125 15.17 -6.82 6.02
C ARG A 125 15.25 -5.45 6.68
N LEU A 126 14.12 -4.94 7.18
CA LEU A 126 14.02 -3.62 7.79
C LEU A 126 13.16 -3.69 9.06
N HIS A 127 13.58 -3.01 10.12
CA HIS A 127 12.76 -2.88 11.32
C HIS A 127 11.53 -2.02 11.03
N ILE A 128 10.33 -2.59 11.11
CA ILE A 128 9.07 -1.88 10.87
C ILE A 128 8.45 -1.46 12.22
N ASP A 129 8.48 -0.15 12.52
CA ASP A 129 8.02 0.42 13.79
C ASP A 129 6.51 0.58 13.84
N HIS A 130 5.88 0.80 12.68
CA HIS A 130 4.47 1.14 12.58
C HIS A 130 3.85 0.57 11.30
N VAL A 131 2.58 0.18 11.41
CA VAL A 131 1.73 -0.21 10.29
C VAL A 131 0.46 0.64 10.34
N GLN A 132 0.24 1.44 9.30
CA GLN A 132 -0.93 2.29 9.14
C GLN A 132 -1.86 1.72 8.07
N LYS A 133 -3.12 1.48 8.44
CA LYS A 133 -4.14 0.99 7.52
C LYS A 133 -4.98 2.14 6.97
N ILE A 134 -5.08 2.25 5.65
CA ILE A 134 -5.93 3.20 4.94
C ILE A 134 -7.26 2.55 4.63
N ILE A 135 -8.35 3.15 5.09
CA ILE A 135 -9.71 2.65 4.84
C ILE A 135 -10.49 3.77 4.15
N VAL A 136 -10.82 3.56 2.88
CA VAL A 136 -11.64 4.48 2.09
C VAL A 136 -13.10 4.33 2.50
N ARG A 137 -13.70 5.41 2.98
CA ARG A 137 -15.12 5.44 3.38
C ARG A 137 -15.98 5.90 2.20
N GLN A 138 -16.81 5.00 1.66
CA GLN A 138 -17.80 5.33 0.63
C GLN A 138 -19.20 5.16 1.22
N SER A 139 -19.99 6.23 1.26
CA SER A 139 -21.40 6.18 1.70
C SER A 139 -22.32 5.94 0.50
N LYS A 140 -22.35 4.72 -0.05
CA LYS A 140 -23.46 4.29 -0.90
C LYS A 140 -24.44 3.54 0.00
N GLY A 141 -25.50 4.25 0.41
CA GLY A 141 -26.64 3.82 1.24
C GLY A 141 -26.53 2.44 1.90
N ILE A 142 -26.27 2.42 3.21
CA ILE A 142 -26.42 1.24 4.08
C ILE A 142 -27.76 0.51 3.83
N GLU A 143 -28.78 1.23 3.37
CA GLU A 143 -30.07 0.70 2.91
C GLU A 143 -29.94 -0.39 1.82
N GLY A 144 -29.06 -0.21 0.82
CA GLY A 144 -28.95 -1.16 -0.29
C GLY A 144 -28.35 -2.49 0.15
N THR A 145 -27.23 -2.45 0.88
CA THR A 145 -26.57 -3.64 1.40
C THR A 145 -27.43 -4.33 2.46
N TYR A 146 -28.09 -3.56 3.33
CA TYR A 146 -29.07 -4.10 4.29
C TYR A 146 -30.26 -4.76 3.58
N TYR A 147 -30.79 -4.16 2.51
CA TYR A 147 -31.89 -4.72 1.71
C TYR A 147 -31.50 -6.05 1.07
N TYR A 148 -30.30 -6.17 0.48
CA TYR A 148 -29.86 -7.44 -0.10
C TYR A 148 -29.61 -8.52 0.96
N LEU A 149 -29.05 -8.16 2.12
CA LEU A 149 -28.84 -9.10 3.23
C LEU A 149 -30.17 -9.56 3.85
N THR A 150 -31.11 -8.64 4.12
CA THR A 150 -32.44 -8.99 4.64
C THR A 150 -33.22 -9.83 3.64
N LYS A 151 -33.24 -9.43 2.37
CA LYS A 151 -33.92 -10.21 1.32
C LYS A 151 -33.33 -11.61 1.15
N ALA A 152 -32.01 -11.77 1.26
CA ALA A 152 -31.37 -13.09 1.21
C ALA A 152 -31.73 -13.98 2.43
N ILE A 153 -31.98 -13.37 3.60
CA ILE A 153 -32.40 -14.08 4.83
C ILE A 153 -33.91 -14.41 4.79
N GLU A 154 -34.72 -13.59 4.12
CA GLU A 154 -36.16 -13.74 3.97
C GLU A 154 -36.57 -14.63 2.77
N ASP A 155 -35.72 -14.79 1.76
CA ASP A 155 -36.00 -15.68 0.62
C ASP A 155 -36.03 -17.16 1.04
N GLU A 156 -37.22 -17.77 1.04
CA GLU A 156 -37.45 -19.17 1.41
C GLU A 156 -36.59 -20.17 0.60
N LYS A 157 -36.10 -19.78 -0.58
CA LYS A 157 -35.20 -20.60 -1.42
C LYS A 157 -33.83 -20.87 -0.80
N TRP A 158 -33.35 -20.01 0.12
CA TRP A 158 -32.07 -20.21 0.83
C TRP A 158 -32.21 -20.94 2.16
N ARG A 159 -33.44 -21.11 2.67
CA ARG A 159 -33.72 -21.83 3.94
C ARG A 159 -34.01 -23.32 3.76
N ALA A 160 -33.97 -23.82 2.52
CA ALA A 160 -34.21 -25.22 2.21
C ALA A 160 -33.00 -25.89 1.53
N ARG A 161 -32.00 -26.23 2.34
CA ARG A 161 -31.21 -27.48 2.22
C ARG A 161 -30.75 -27.92 3.60
#